data_AF-A0A7C4FJX7-F1
#
_entry.id   AF-A0A7C4FJX7-F1
#
_cell.length_a   1.000
_cell.length_b   1.000
_cell.length_c   1.000
_cell.angle_alpha   90.00
_cell.angle_beta   90.00
_cell.angle_gamma   90.00
#
_symmetry.space_group_name_H-M   'P 1'
#
loop_
_entity.id
_entity.type
_entity.pdbx_description
1 polymer ?
#
loop_
_entity_poly.entity_id
_entity_poly.type
_entity_poly.pdbx_seq_one_letter_code
_entity_poly.pdbx_strand_id
1 'polypeptide(L)'
;MSEVYEPVAEKVKSLKKLSGSTTAKMGAEVSDAMLRVLTSSLKRRGRLRELRPLGRAKMSYEKVSKKILRVLREAKIPYMIVGGLAANYYGCPRATYDLDLVIEPEEAGIRKLLKLAGQAGFRFHEKEVLLLTRAGNRFVVESPEKYRVDFWLAKTSLEREMLARRRRAKVFGIPVWICRPEDLILQKLRSARPRDLEDVQAILARWSDGLDKKYLNRRATELGLARLLEEQRKLAQV
;
A
#
# COMPACT_ATOMS: atom_id res chain seq x y z
N MET A 1 -6.84 27.52 -15.29
CA MET A 1 -7.11 26.74 -16.52
C MET A 1 -6.90 25.27 -16.19
N SER A 2 -8.01 24.55 -16.04
CA SER A 2 -8.08 23.14 -15.66
C SER A 2 -7.87 22.24 -16.88
N GLU A 3 -6.87 21.37 -16.84
CA GLU A 3 -6.71 20.28 -17.80
C GLU A 3 -7.58 19.09 -17.35
N VAL A 4 -8.62 18.80 -18.14
CA VAL A 4 -9.58 17.73 -17.90
C VAL A 4 -9.00 16.43 -18.46
N TYR A 5 -8.93 15.41 -17.60
CA TYR A 5 -8.42 14.08 -17.93
C TYR A 5 -9.50 13.29 -18.71
N GLU A 6 -9.24 12.98 -19.97
CA GLU A 6 -10.16 12.19 -20.81
C GLU A 6 -10.01 10.68 -20.54
N PRO A 7 -11.10 9.89 -20.32
CA PRO A 7 -10.99 8.48 -20.02
C PRO A 7 -10.67 7.60 -21.25
N VAL A 8 -9.77 6.63 -21.04
CA VAL A 8 -9.28 5.62 -22.00
C VAL A 8 -10.36 4.88 -22.81
N ALA A 9 -11.62 4.90 -22.37
CA ALA A 9 -12.75 4.24 -23.02
C ALA A 9 -13.11 4.84 -24.40
N GLU A 10 -12.87 6.14 -24.63
CA GLU A 10 -13.21 6.77 -25.92
C GLU A 10 -12.20 6.48 -27.03
N LYS A 11 -10.93 6.21 -26.66
CA LYS A 11 -9.87 5.84 -27.61
C LYS A 11 -10.05 4.45 -28.23
N VAL A 12 -10.86 3.59 -27.61
CA VAL A 12 -11.17 2.24 -28.11
C VAL A 12 -12.33 2.26 -29.13
N LYS A 13 -13.23 3.26 -29.03
CA LYS A 13 -14.35 3.42 -29.99
C LYS A 13 -13.88 3.95 -31.34
N SER A 14 -12.81 4.76 -31.39
CA SER A 14 -12.27 5.29 -32.65
C SER A 14 -11.57 4.21 -33.50
N LEU A 15 -10.96 3.19 -32.86
CA LEU A 15 -10.28 2.11 -33.56
C LEU A 15 -11.23 1.11 -34.24
N LYS A 16 -12.49 1.01 -33.80
CA LYS A 16 -13.49 0.13 -34.42
C LYS A 16 -14.13 0.69 -35.70
N LYS A 17 -13.90 1.96 -36.03
CA LYS A 17 -14.46 2.59 -37.25
C LYS A 17 -13.59 2.42 -38.50
N LEU A 18 -12.40 1.80 -38.39
CA LEU A 18 -11.39 1.76 -39.46
C LEU A 18 -11.17 0.38 -40.11
N SER A 19 -11.98 -0.64 -39.82
CA SER A 19 -11.90 -1.93 -40.52
C SER A 19 -13.18 -2.24 -41.29
N GLY A 20 -13.40 -1.47 -42.35
CA GLY A 20 -14.35 -1.81 -43.40
C GLY A 20 -13.68 -2.64 -44.49
N SER A 21 -14.34 -3.75 -44.85
CA SER A 21 -14.14 -4.63 -46.02
C SER A 21 -13.16 -5.80 -45.91
N THR A 22 -13.68 -6.99 -46.22
CA THR A 22 -13.01 -8.28 -46.55
C THR A 22 -12.83 -9.34 -45.45
N THR A 23 -13.72 -9.44 -44.45
CA THR A 23 -13.72 -10.57 -43.47
C THR A 23 -15.09 -11.21 -43.19
N ALA A 24 -16.09 -11.00 -44.05
CA ALA A 24 -17.45 -11.48 -43.79
C ALA A 24 -17.71 -12.96 -44.15
N LYS A 25 -16.82 -13.65 -44.88
CA LYS A 25 -17.00 -15.08 -45.26
C LYS A 25 -16.23 -16.08 -44.40
N MET A 26 -15.21 -15.65 -43.64
CA MET A 26 -14.43 -16.53 -42.74
C MET A 26 -15.03 -16.64 -41.32
N GLY A 27 -15.98 -15.77 -40.95
CA GLY A 27 -16.58 -15.74 -39.61
C GLY A 27 -17.68 -16.79 -39.37
N ALA A 28 -18.27 -17.37 -40.42
CA ALA A 28 -19.39 -18.31 -40.29
C ALA A 28 -18.93 -19.77 -40.07
N GLU A 29 -17.86 -20.21 -40.73
CA GLU A 29 -17.36 -21.60 -40.61
C GLU A 29 -16.62 -21.87 -39.30
N VAL A 30 -15.96 -20.85 -38.72
CA VAL A 30 -15.22 -20.98 -37.45
C VAL A 30 -16.17 -21.13 -36.25
N SER A 31 -17.40 -20.59 -36.35
CA SER A 31 -18.41 -20.67 -35.29
C SER A 31 -18.96 -22.10 -35.10
N ASP A 32 -19.20 -22.82 -36.21
CA ASP A 32 -19.87 -24.12 -36.20
C ASP A 32 -18.91 -25.30 -35.86
N ALA A 33 -17.61 -25.13 -36.15
CA ALA A 33 -16.57 -26.05 -35.68
C ALA A 33 -16.32 -25.91 -34.17
N MET A 34 -16.35 -24.68 -33.65
CA MET A 34 -16.13 -24.40 -32.22
C MET A 34 -17.30 -24.87 -31.35
N LEU A 35 -18.54 -24.78 -31.86
CA LEU A 35 -19.74 -25.31 -31.17
C LEU A 35 -19.74 -26.85 -31.08
N ARG A 36 -19.19 -27.55 -32.09
CA ARG A 36 -19.05 -29.02 -32.10
C ARG A 36 -17.98 -29.53 -31.14
N VAL A 37 -16.90 -28.78 -30.94
CA VAL A 37 -15.87 -29.08 -29.93
C VAL A 37 -16.40 -28.85 -28.50
N LEU A 38 -17.22 -27.81 -28.29
CA LEU A 38 -17.82 -27.51 -26.99
C LEU A 38 -18.91 -28.52 -26.57
N THR A 39 -19.70 -29.02 -27.53
CA THR A 39 -20.80 -29.97 -27.25
C THR A 39 -20.33 -31.41 -27.07
N SER A 40 -19.23 -31.82 -27.72
CA SER A 40 -18.62 -33.15 -27.51
C SER A 40 -17.92 -33.30 -26.17
N SER A 41 -17.41 -32.19 -25.59
CA SER A 41 -16.77 -32.19 -24.27
C SER A 41 -17.77 -32.18 -23.09
N LEU A 42 -19.02 -31.78 -23.33
CA LEU A 42 -20.06 -31.64 -22.30
C LEU A 42 -20.92 -32.90 -22.05
N LYS A 43 -20.71 -34.00 -22.80
CA LYS A 43 -21.47 -35.26 -22.62
C LYS A 43 -20.80 -36.34 -21.76
N ARG A 44 -19.62 -36.10 -21.18
CA ARG A 44 -19.01 -37.01 -20.17
C ARG A 44 -19.02 -36.39 -18.77
N ARG A 45 -20.22 -36.08 -18.28
CA ARG A 45 -20.50 -35.98 -16.84
C ARG A 45 -21.15 -37.28 -16.39
N GLY A 46 -20.38 -38.13 -15.73
CA GLY A 46 -20.87 -39.31 -15.04
C GLY A 46 -19.87 -39.74 -13.97
N ARG A 47 -20.03 -39.18 -12.76
CA ARG A 47 -19.37 -39.57 -11.49
C ARG A 47 -17.85 -39.59 -11.48
N LEU A 48 -17.27 -38.54 -10.91
CA LEU A 48 -16.19 -38.67 -9.92
C LEU A 48 -16.34 -37.54 -8.90
N ARG A 49 -16.30 -37.94 -7.64
CA ARG A 49 -16.39 -37.10 -6.44
C ARG A 49 -15.31 -36.01 -6.46
N GLU A 50 -15.67 -34.89 -5.86
CA GLU A 50 -14.84 -33.80 -5.34
C GLU A 50 -13.31 -33.95 -5.45
N LEU A 51 -12.71 -33.11 -6.29
CA LEU A 51 -11.43 -32.46 -5.97
C LEU A 51 -11.47 -31.03 -6.53
N ARG A 52 -12.03 -30.09 -5.74
CA ARG A 52 -11.69 -28.68 -5.92
C ARG A 52 -10.20 -28.55 -5.61
N PRO A 53 -9.38 -27.87 -6.43
CA PRO A 53 -8.03 -27.52 -6.00
C PRO A 53 -8.19 -26.67 -4.74
N LEU A 54 -7.59 -27.13 -3.64
CA LEU A 54 -7.63 -26.54 -2.31
C LEU A 54 -7.63 -25.01 -2.39
N GLY A 55 -8.78 -24.42 -2.09
CA GLY A 55 -8.95 -22.98 -2.04
C GLY A 55 -7.92 -22.42 -1.08
N ARG A 56 -6.91 -21.71 -1.60
CA ARG A 56 -5.97 -20.99 -0.75
C ARG A 56 -6.81 -19.98 0.05
N ALA A 57 -6.97 -20.22 1.34
CA ALA A 57 -7.79 -19.36 2.19
C ALA A 57 -7.32 -17.90 2.01
N LYS A 58 -8.25 -17.01 1.64
CA LYS A 58 -7.97 -15.58 1.46
C LYS A 58 -7.29 -15.06 2.72
N MET A 59 -6.04 -14.60 2.61
CA MET A 59 -5.36 -14.00 3.75
C MET A 59 -6.04 -12.69 4.17
N SER A 60 -6.21 -12.49 5.47
CA SER A 60 -6.69 -11.22 6.03
C SER A 60 -5.59 -10.15 5.96
N TYR A 61 -5.97 -8.87 6.09
CA TYR A 61 -5.04 -7.74 6.24
C TYR A 61 -3.96 -8.04 7.28
N GLU A 62 -4.37 -8.50 8.47
CA GLU A 62 -3.45 -8.91 9.54
C GLU A 62 -2.44 -9.98 9.07
N LYS A 63 -2.89 -11.02 8.37
CA LYS A 63 -1.99 -12.09 7.88
C LYS A 63 -1.01 -11.54 6.85
N VAL A 64 -1.45 -10.67 5.94
CA VAL A 64 -0.58 -10.02 4.95
C VAL A 64 0.44 -9.12 5.64
N SER A 65 0.02 -8.27 6.59
CA SER A 65 0.92 -7.40 7.36
C SER A 65 1.95 -8.22 8.13
N LYS A 66 1.54 -9.25 8.87
CA LYS A 66 2.47 -10.15 9.59
C LYS A 66 3.49 -10.77 8.65
N LYS A 67 3.06 -11.18 7.45
CA LYS A 67 3.93 -11.82 6.45
C LYS A 67 5.00 -10.88 5.92
N ILE A 68 4.65 -9.66 5.53
CA ILE A 68 5.64 -8.70 5.00
C ILE A 68 6.58 -8.17 6.11
N LEU A 69 6.09 -8.02 7.33
CA LEU A 69 6.92 -7.66 8.49
C LEU A 69 7.92 -8.76 8.84
N ARG A 70 7.56 -10.04 8.62
CA ARG A 70 8.50 -11.17 8.74
C ARG A 70 9.56 -11.12 7.63
N VAL A 71 9.14 -10.87 6.38
CA VAL A 71 10.07 -10.70 5.25
C VAL A 71 11.12 -9.61 5.54
N LEU A 72 10.71 -8.45 6.07
CA LEU A 72 11.65 -7.38 6.45
C LEU A 72 12.65 -7.82 7.52
N ARG A 73 12.21 -8.60 8.51
CA ARG A 73 13.06 -9.12 9.58
C ARG A 73 14.10 -10.10 9.03
N GLU A 74 13.69 -11.02 8.16
CA GLU A 74 14.59 -11.97 7.47
C GLU A 74 15.56 -11.25 6.52
N ALA A 75 15.08 -10.19 5.86
CA ALA A 75 15.91 -9.32 5.05
C ALA A 75 16.95 -8.54 5.89
N LYS A 76 16.72 -8.39 7.20
CA LYS A 76 17.45 -7.51 8.13
C LYS A 76 17.33 -6.02 7.75
N ILE A 77 16.18 -5.62 7.22
CA ILE A 77 15.91 -4.22 6.84
C ILE A 77 15.23 -3.50 8.01
N PRO A 78 15.85 -2.44 8.56
CA PRO A 78 15.18 -1.56 9.50
C PRO A 78 13.93 -0.97 8.86
N TYR A 79 12.83 -0.98 9.60
CA TYR A 79 11.56 -0.42 9.16
C TYR A 79 10.86 0.29 10.30
N MET A 80 9.88 1.12 9.96
CA MET A 80 8.83 1.54 10.89
C MET A 80 7.47 1.58 10.18
N ILE A 81 6.42 1.19 10.90
CA ILE A 81 5.03 1.33 10.46
C ILE A 81 4.64 2.80 10.58
N VAL A 82 4.02 3.33 9.52
CA VAL A 82 3.44 4.68 9.45
C VAL A 82 1.99 4.60 8.96
N GLY A 83 1.42 5.72 8.51
CA GLY A 83 0.13 5.73 7.80
C GLY A 83 -1.05 5.26 8.64
N GLY A 84 -1.99 4.57 8.00
CA GLY A 84 -3.26 4.19 8.62
C GLY A 84 -3.15 3.21 9.77
N LEU A 85 -2.26 2.22 9.67
CA LEU A 85 -2.05 1.26 10.76
C LEU A 85 -1.45 1.94 12.00
N ALA A 86 -0.57 2.93 11.81
CA ALA A 86 -0.07 3.72 12.91
C ALA A 86 -1.18 4.59 13.54
N ALA A 87 -2.02 5.24 12.73
CA ALA A 87 -3.17 6.01 13.23
C ALA A 87 -4.14 5.15 14.07
N ASN A 88 -4.43 3.92 13.61
CA ASN A 88 -5.22 2.95 14.35
C ASN A 88 -4.59 2.64 15.72
N TYR A 89 -3.29 2.42 15.76
CA TYR A 89 -2.57 2.14 17.01
C TYR A 89 -2.61 3.32 17.99
N TYR A 90 -2.51 4.55 17.47
CA TYR A 90 -2.54 5.76 18.28
C TYR A 90 -3.95 6.21 18.69
N GLY A 91 -4.99 5.48 18.32
CA GLY A 91 -6.34 5.68 18.84
C GLY A 91 -7.30 6.38 17.90
N CYS A 92 -7.07 6.31 16.59
CA CYS A 92 -8.11 6.58 15.58
C CYS A 92 -8.47 5.29 14.83
N PRO A 93 -9.27 4.38 15.43
CA PRO A 93 -9.63 3.13 14.77
C PRO A 93 -10.40 3.37 13.48
N ARG A 94 -9.90 2.83 12.38
CA ARG A 94 -10.56 2.86 11.07
C ARG A 94 -10.14 1.68 10.21
N ALA A 95 -10.93 1.42 9.16
CA ALA A 95 -10.50 0.55 8.09
C ALA A 95 -9.28 1.15 7.36
N THR A 96 -8.31 0.31 7.05
CA THR A 96 -7.18 0.63 6.18
C THR A 96 -6.87 -0.60 5.34
N TYR A 97 -6.57 -0.39 4.07
CA TYR A 97 -6.41 -1.46 3.07
C TYR A 97 -4.97 -1.59 2.57
N ASP A 98 -4.13 -0.66 2.99
CA ASP A 98 -2.72 -0.51 2.72
C ASP A 98 -1.91 -0.65 4.01
N LEU A 99 -0.68 -1.12 3.88
CA LEU A 99 0.34 -1.05 4.92
C LEU A 99 1.45 -0.12 4.45
N ASP A 100 1.60 1.02 5.12
CA ASP A 100 2.69 1.94 4.87
C ASP A 100 3.89 1.64 5.77
N LEU A 101 5.06 1.52 5.16
CA LEU A 101 6.33 1.27 5.83
C LEU A 101 7.36 2.29 5.35
N VAL A 102 8.13 2.85 6.28
CA VAL A 102 9.36 3.56 5.95
C VAL A 102 10.54 2.62 6.20
N ILE A 103 11.46 2.55 5.24
CA ILE A 103 12.65 1.70 5.29
C ILE A 103 13.90 2.49 4.84
N GLU A 104 15.08 2.03 5.24
CA GLU A 104 16.36 2.56 4.77
C GLU A 104 17.29 1.43 4.30
N PRO A 105 17.00 0.79 3.15
CA PRO A 105 17.85 -0.24 2.58
C PRO A 105 18.84 0.35 1.57
N GLU A 106 20.02 -0.26 1.51
CA GLU A 106 20.89 -0.17 0.34
C GLU A 106 20.34 -1.00 -0.82
N GLU A 107 20.89 -0.85 -2.03
CA GLU A 107 20.41 -1.57 -3.22
C GLU A 107 20.43 -3.10 -3.02
N ALA A 108 21.48 -3.65 -2.40
CA ALA A 108 21.55 -5.07 -2.06
C ALA A 108 20.42 -5.50 -1.12
N GLY A 109 20.05 -4.62 -0.18
CA GLY A 109 18.92 -4.81 0.72
C GLY A 109 17.59 -4.86 -0.03
N ILE A 110 17.36 -3.96 -0.98
CA ILE A 110 16.15 -3.97 -1.83
C ILE A 110 16.03 -5.27 -2.61
N ARG A 111 17.11 -5.73 -3.26
CA ARG A 111 17.08 -6.99 -4.02
C ARG A 111 16.74 -8.18 -3.12
N LYS A 112 17.33 -8.22 -1.92
CA LYS A 112 17.01 -9.25 -0.91
C LYS A 112 15.55 -9.19 -0.46
N LEU A 113 15.02 -7.98 -0.21
CA LEU A 113 13.60 -7.76 0.12
C LEU A 113 12.69 -8.30 -0.98
N LEU A 114 12.94 -7.94 -2.23
CA LEU A 114 12.14 -8.37 -3.37
C LEU A 114 12.16 -9.88 -3.53
N LYS A 115 13.35 -10.51 -3.46
CA LYS A 115 13.47 -11.98 -3.51
C LYS A 115 12.61 -12.67 -2.45
N LEU A 116 12.74 -12.25 -1.18
CA LEU A 116 11.98 -12.83 -0.06
C LEU A 116 10.47 -12.51 -0.16
N ALA A 117 10.11 -11.31 -0.62
CA ALA A 117 8.72 -10.92 -0.85
C ALA A 117 8.08 -11.78 -1.95
N GLY A 118 8.79 -12.04 -3.05
CA GLY A 118 8.36 -12.91 -4.14
C GLY A 118 8.15 -14.36 -3.67
N GLN A 119 9.07 -14.90 -2.88
CA GLN A 119 8.92 -16.21 -2.22
C GLN A 119 7.72 -16.24 -1.27
N ALA A 120 7.45 -15.12 -0.60
CA ALA A 120 6.25 -14.92 0.21
C ALA A 120 4.98 -14.67 -0.62
N GLY A 121 5.04 -14.70 -1.95
CA GLY A 121 3.89 -14.59 -2.86
C GLY A 121 3.43 -13.16 -3.14
N PHE A 122 4.20 -12.14 -2.74
CA PHE A 122 3.94 -10.76 -3.16
C PHE A 122 4.32 -10.57 -4.62
N ARG A 123 3.56 -9.72 -5.32
CA ARG A 123 3.72 -9.37 -6.73
C ARG A 123 4.28 -7.96 -6.83
N PHE A 124 5.21 -7.78 -7.74
CA PHE A 124 5.87 -6.52 -8.06
C PHE A 124 6.59 -6.68 -9.40
N HIS A 125 6.92 -5.55 -10.03
CA HIS A 125 7.77 -5.54 -11.22
C HIS A 125 9.19 -5.10 -10.81
N GLU A 126 10.15 -6.04 -10.75
CA GLU A 126 11.47 -5.78 -10.15
C GLU A 126 12.18 -4.57 -10.77
N LYS A 127 12.19 -4.46 -12.10
CA LYS A 127 12.83 -3.33 -12.81
C LYS A 127 12.21 -1.98 -12.42
N GLU A 128 10.89 -1.96 -12.21
CA GLU A 128 10.17 -0.75 -11.80
C GLU A 128 10.53 -0.37 -10.36
N VAL A 129 10.54 -1.34 -9.44
CA VAL A 129 10.92 -1.09 -8.04
C VAL A 129 12.35 -0.56 -7.94
N LEU A 130 13.29 -1.14 -8.68
CA LEU A 130 14.69 -0.69 -8.68
C LEU A 130 14.81 0.73 -9.25
N LEU A 131 14.07 1.06 -10.32
CA LEU A 131 14.01 2.42 -10.87
C LEU A 131 13.44 3.40 -9.84
N LEU A 132 12.29 3.09 -9.23
CA LEU A 132 11.64 3.91 -8.21
C LEU A 132 12.50 4.09 -6.96
N THR A 133 13.32 3.10 -6.62
CA THR A 133 14.26 3.21 -5.49
C THR A 133 15.36 4.22 -5.78
N ARG A 134 15.86 4.26 -7.03
CA ARG A 134 16.91 5.19 -7.44
C ARG A 134 16.36 6.61 -7.66
N ALA A 135 15.34 6.74 -8.50
CA ALA A 135 14.81 8.03 -8.95
C ALA A 135 13.71 8.61 -8.05
N GLY A 136 12.95 7.76 -7.35
CA GLY A 136 11.84 8.17 -6.48
C GLY A 136 12.13 7.91 -5.01
N ASN A 137 11.10 7.98 -4.18
CA ASN A 137 11.18 7.69 -2.74
C ASN A 137 10.16 6.64 -2.29
N ARG A 138 9.47 5.98 -3.24
CA ARG A 138 8.39 5.05 -2.93
C ARG A 138 8.25 3.96 -3.98
N PHE A 139 7.99 2.74 -3.53
CA PHE A 139 7.55 1.63 -4.38
C PHE A 139 6.47 0.81 -3.67
N VAL A 140 5.79 -0.06 -4.41
CA VAL A 140 4.66 -0.85 -3.92
C VAL A 140 4.85 -2.31 -4.24
N VAL A 141 4.46 -3.18 -3.32
CA VAL A 141 4.25 -4.61 -3.60
C VAL A 141 2.82 -4.98 -3.25
N GLU A 142 2.27 -5.98 -3.94
CA GLU A 142 0.87 -6.39 -3.78
C GLU A 142 0.78 -7.85 -3.34
N SER A 143 -0.05 -8.14 -2.35
CA SER A 143 -0.37 -9.53 -1.98
C SER A 143 -1.28 -10.21 -3.02
N PRO A 144 -1.37 -11.55 -3.04
CA PRO A 144 -2.35 -12.25 -3.89
C PRO A 144 -3.79 -11.79 -3.66
N GLU A 145 -4.12 -11.35 -2.44
CA GLU A 145 -5.43 -10.85 -2.01
C GLU A 145 -5.66 -9.36 -2.30
N LYS A 146 -4.76 -8.71 -3.06
CA LYS A 146 -4.86 -7.30 -3.46
C LYS A 146 -4.65 -6.27 -2.35
N TYR A 147 -4.21 -6.68 -1.17
CA TYR A 147 -3.67 -5.73 -0.20
C TYR A 147 -2.32 -5.18 -0.68
N ARG A 148 -2.19 -3.87 -0.60
CA ARG A 148 -0.98 -3.13 -1.00
C ARG A 148 -0.07 -2.92 0.20
N VAL A 149 1.24 -3.03 -0.03
CA VAL A 149 2.26 -2.60 0.92
C VAL A 149 3.09 -1.53 0.24
N ASP A 150 3.03 -0.34 0.80
CA ASP A 150 3.71 0.83 0.30
C ASP A 150 5.01 1.02 1.10
N PHE A 151 6.14 1.02 0.38
CA PHE A 151 7.46 1.24 0.96
C PHE A 151 7.95 2.63 0.60
N TRP A 152 8.11 3.46 1.61
CA TRP A 152 8.74 4.77 1.54
C TRP A 152 10.22 4.64 1.93
N LEU A 153 11.10 5.29 1.17
CA LEU A 153 12.54 5.29 1.41
C LEU A 153 12.91 6.50 2.25
N ALA A 154 13.60 6.27 3.37
CA ALA A 154 14.14 7.34 4.19
C ALA A 154 15.32 8.03 3.49
N LYS A 155 15.00 9.05 2.68
CA LYS A 155 16.00 9.82 1.91
C LYS A 155 16.30 11.17 2.55
N THR A 156 15.39 11.69 3.37
CA THR A 156 15.55 12.96 4.08
C THR A 156 16.10 12.76 5.48
N SER A 157 16.73 13.80 6.04
CA SER A 157 17.21 13.81 7.43
C SER A 157 16.08 13.53 8.43
N LEU A 158 14.88 14.07 8.17
CA LEU A 158 13.70 13.81 8.99
C LEU A 158 13.31 12.34 8.97
N GLU A 159 13.18 11.71 7.80
CA GLU A 159 12.78 10.30 7.71
C GLU A 159 13.80 9.38 8.37
N ARG A 160 15.10 9.68 8.25
CA ARG A 160 16.17 8.95 8.95
C ARG A 160 16.09 9.12 10.46
N GLU A 161 15.86 10.35 10.95
CA GLU A 161 15.67 10.59 12.39
C GLU A 161 14.43 9.85 12.92
N MET A 162 13.31 9.93 12.20
CA MET A 162 12.09 9.21 12.53
C MET A 162 12.34 7.70 12.62
N LEU A 163 13.04 7.14 11.62
CA LEU A 163 13.41 5.73 11.63
C LEU A 163 14.33 5.41 12.80
N ALA A 164 15.31 6.26 13.13
CA ALA A 164 16.21 6.07 14.28
C ALA A 164 15.46 6.11 15.63
N ARG A 165 14.49 7.02 15.78
CA ARG A 165 13.72 7.21 17.03
C ARG A 165 12.45 6.36 17.12
N ARG A 166 12.19 5.49 16.13
CA ARG A 166 11.05 4.56 16.09
C ARG A 166 10.91 3.80 17.41
N ARG A 167 9.68 3.46 17.80
CA ARG A 167 9.42 2.76 19.06
C ARG A 167 8.94 1.33 18.84
N ARG A 168 9.16 0.48 19.85
CA ARG A 168 8.54 -0.84 19.91
C ARG A 168 7.06 -0.70 20.27
N ALA A 169 6.23 -1.50 19.62
CA ALA A 169 4.80 -1.61 19.88
C ALA A 169 4.33 -3.06 19.67
N LYS A 170 3.12 -3.37 20.15
CA LYS A 170 2.44 -4.63 19.88
C LYS A 170 1.26 -4.37 18.95
N VAL A 171 1.33 -4.87 17.72
CA VAL A 171 0.27 -4.75 16.71
C VAL A 171 -0.05 -6.15 16.21
N PHE A 172 -1.34 -6.49 16.10
CA PHE A 172 -1.79 -7.86 15.79
C PHE A 172 -1.17 -8.94 16.69
N GLY A 173 -0.91 -8.60 17.96
CA GLY A 173 -0.28 -9.51 18.91
C GLY A 173 1.23 -9.73 18.73
N ILE A 174 1.88 -9.14 17.72
CA ILE A 174 3.33 -9.31 17.47
C ILE A 174 4.12 -8.03 17.79
N PRO A 175 5.39 -8.14 18.22
CA PRO A 175 6.27 -6.99 18.38
C PRO A 175 6.63 -6.40 17.02
N VAL A 176 6.41 -5.09 16.86
CA VAL A 176 6.69 -4.32 15.65
C VAL A 176 7.46 -3.05 15.95
N TRP A 177 8.04 -2.46 14.92
CA TRP A 177 8.54 -1.09 14.96
C TRP A 177 7.50 -0.14 14.35
N ILE A 178 7.18 0.95 15.05
CA ILE A 178 6.21 1.96 14.63
C ILE A 178 6.80 3.36 14.81
N CYS A 179 6.43 4.31 13.95
CA CYS A 179 6.77 5.72 14.14
C CYS A 179 6.25 6.22 15.48
N ARG A 180 6.85 7.26 16.04
CA ARG A 180 6.34 7.93 17.25
C ARG A 180 5.13 8.81 16.91
N PRO A 181 4.25 9.12 17.88
CA PRO A 181 3.03 9.88 17.61
C PRO A 181 3.31 11.28 17.05
N GLU A 182 4.38 11.96 17.48
CA GLU A 182 4.73 13.28 16.95
C GLU A 182 5.11 13.19 15.47
N ASP A 183 5.81 12.14 15.08
CA ASP A 183 6.20 11.94 13.67
C ASP A 183 4.99 11.68 12.79
N LEU A 184 4.04 10.89 13.29
CA LEU A 184 2.79 10.61 12.58
C LEU A 184 1.98 11.90 12.42
N ILE A 185 1.90 12.74 13.45
CA ILE A 185 1.27 14.06 13.37
C ILE A 185 1.94 14.89 12.28
N LEU A 186 3.27 15.02 12.28
CA LEU A 186 4.00 15.81 11.28
C LEU A 186 3.77 15.28 9.86
N GLN A 187 3.82 13.97 9.64
CA GLN A 187 3.53 13.39 8.32
C GLN A 187 2.11 13.69 7.86
N LYS A 188 1.12 13.58 8.74
CA LYS A 188 -0.28 13.83 8.44
C LYS A 188 -0.57 15.30 8.17
N LEU A 189 0.04 16.21 8.93
CA LEU A 189 -0.02 17.65 8.69
C LEU A 189 0.58 18.02 7.33
N ARG A 190 1.66 17.35 6.89
CA ARG A 190 2.22 17.56 5.53
C ARG A 190 1.27 17.14 4.43
N SER A 191 0.51 16.05 4.62
CA SER A 191 -0.47 15.59 3.63
C SER A 191 -1.77 16.38 3.68
N ALA A 192 -2.17 16.89 4.86
CA ALA A 192 -3.32 17.75 5.11
C ALA A 192 -4.65 17.30 4.48
N ARG A 193 -4.81 16.00 4.19
CA ARG A 193 -6.09 15.45 3.72
C ARG A 193 -7.10 15.53 4.87
N PRO A 194 -8.41 15.68 4.61
CA PRO A 194 -9.42 15.75 5.66
C PRO A 194 -9.27 14.63 6.72
N ARG A 195 -9.06 13.39 6.25
CA ARG A 195 -8.82 12.24 7.13
C ARG A 195 -7.51 12.31 7.94
N ASP A 196 -6.47 12.90 7.37
CA ASP A 196 -5.21 13.08 8.08
C ASP A 196 -5.34 14.10 9.21
N LEU A 197 -6.15 15.16 9.00
CA LEU A 197 -6.44 16.16 10.04
C LEU A 197 -7.30 15.57 11.17
N GLU A 198 -8.32 14.76 10.84
CA GLU A 198 -9.07 13.97 11.83
C GLU A 198 -8.15 13.08 12.68
N ASP A 199 -7.26 12.34 12.01
CA ASP A 199 -6.29 11.47 12.69
C ASP A 199 -5.36 12.31 13.59
N VAL A 200 -4.91 13.50 13.16
CA VAL A 200 -4.09 14.42 13.97
C VAL A 200 -4.83 14.88 15.22
N GLN A 201 -6.07 15.34 15.08
CA GLN A 201 -6.88 15.81 16.21
C GLN A 201 -7.08 14.69 17.25
N ALA A 202 -7.42 13.49 16.79
CA ALA A 202 -7.59 12.33 17.66
C ALA A 202 -6.31 11.98 18.43
N ILE A 203 -5.14 12.02 17.77
CA ILE A 203 -3.85 11.77 18.43
C ILE A 203 -3.53 12.88 19.43
N LEU A 204 -3.73 14.15 19.07
CA LEU A 204 -3.48 15.29 19.95
C LEU A 204 -4.34 15.23 21.22
N ALA A 205 -5.63 14.91 21.09
CA ALA A 205 -6.54 14.79 22.21
C ALA A 205 -6.17 13.60 23.12
N ARG A 206 -5.84 12.44 22.54
CA ARG A 206 -5.59 11.21 23.30
C ARG A 206 -4.19 11.12 23.91
N TRP A 207 -3.18 11.67 23.25
CA TRP A 207 -1.77 11.54 23.65
C TRP A 207 -1.16 12.83 24.20
N SER A 208 -1.96 13.86 24.45
CA SER A 208 -1.53 15.21 24.87
C SER A 208 -0.35 15.23 25.87
N ASP A 209 -0.40 14.41 26.92
CA ASP A 209 0.61 14.34 27.98
C ASP A 209 1.83 13.47 27.61
N GLY A 210 1.65 12.50 26.70
CA GLY A 210 2.69 11.60 26.24
C GLY A 210 3.49 12.11 25.04
N LEU A 211 3.13 13.27 24.47
CA LEU A 211 3.84 13.88 23.34
C LEU A 211 5.08 14.65 23.80
N ASP A 212 6.19 14.47 23.11
CA ASP A 212 7.33 15.38 23.16
C ASP A 212 6.98 16.69 22.44
N LYS A 213 6.36 17.61 23.18
CA LYS A 213 5.91 18.91 22.66
C LYS A 213 7.06 19.76 22.14
N LYS A 214 8.26 19.66 22.75
CA LYS A 214 9.45 20.41 22.32
C LYS A 214 9.92 19.92 20.95
N TYR A 215 10.01 18.61 20.76
CA TYR A 215 10.32 18.00 19.47
C TYR A 215 9.28 18.36 18.41
N LEU A 216 8.00 18.17 18.72
CA LEU A 216 6.90 18.39 17.79
C LEU A 216 6.86 19.85 17.32
N ASN A 217 7.00 20.82 18.24
CA ASN A 217 7.01 22.25 17.89
C ASN A 217 8.24 22.61 17.04
N ARG A 218 9.43 22.14 17.44
CA ARG A 218 10.67 22.42 16.69
C ARG A 218 10.56 21.92 15.24
N ARG A 219 10.19 20.64 15.06
CA ARG A 219 10.05 20.04 13.73
C ARG A 219 8.90 20.66 12.92
N ALA A 220 7.78 21.01 13.56
CA ALA A 220 6.70 21.71 12.87
C ALA A 220 7.16 23.07 12.33
N THR A 221 7.95 23.84 13.09
CA THR A 221 8.53 25.11 12.61
C THR A 221 9.48 24.88 11.43
N GLU A 222 10.42 23.93 11.54
CA GLU A 222 11.37 23.61 10.46
C GLU A 222 10.68 23.17 9.16
N LEU A 223 9.51 22.54 9.27
CA LEU A 223 8.71 22.06 8.14
C LEU A 223 7.67 23.08 7.64
N GLY A 224 7.58 24.27 8.26
CA GLY A 224 6.55 25.27 7.91
C GLY A 224 5.11 24.88 8.32
N LEU A 225 4.96 23.95 9.25
CA LEU A 225 3.67 23.39 9.71
C LEU A 225 3.20 23.99 11.05
N ALA A 226 3.97 24.87 11.68
CA ALA A 226 3.69 25.40 13.02
C ALA A 226 2.28 25.99 13.15
N ARG A 227 1.85 26.79 12.16
CA ARG A 227 0.50 27.37 12.13
C ARG A 227 -0.59 26.29 12.08
N LEU A 228 -0.45 25.34 11.17
CA LEU A 228 -1.44 24.27 10.99
C LEU A 228 -1.50 23.37 12.24
N LEU A 229 -0.36 23.07 12.86
CA LEU A 229 -0.32 22.33 14.12
C LEU A 229 -1.10 23.05 15.22
N GLU A 230 -0.95 24.36 15.34
CA GLU A 230 -1.66 25.16 16.34
C GLU A 230 -3.17 25.23 16.08
N GLU A 231 -3.57 25.36 14.81
CA GLU A 231 -4.99 25.26 14.41
C GLU A 231 -5.59 23.90 14.82
N GLN A 232 -4.89 22.78 14.56
CA GLN A 232 -5.40 21.46 14.94
C GLN A 232 -5.41 21.23 16.46
N ARG A 233 -4.48 21.83 17.22
CA ARG A 233 -4.50 21.77 18.69
C ARG A 233 -5.75 22.40 19.28
N LYS A 234 -6.12 23.59 18.78
CA LYS A 234 -7.34 24.28 19.23
C LYS A 234 -8.58 23.45 18.97
N LEU A 235 -8.66 22.83 17.78
CA LEU A 235 -9.78 21.96 17.42
C LEU A 235 -9.84 20.67 18.27
N ALA A 236 -8.69 20.16 18.72
CA ALA A 236 -8.62 18.97 19.56
C ALA A 236 -8.89 19.22 21.06
N GLN A 237 -8.97 20.49 21.48
CA GLN A 237 -9.26 20.91 22.86
C GLN A 237 -10.75 21.22 23.10
N VAL A 238 -11.57 21.16 22.05
CA VAL A 238 -13.04 21.27 22.09
C VAL A 238 -13.63 19.88 22.29
#